data_AF-A0A7J3BD60-F1
#
_entry.id   AF-A0A7J3BD60-F1
#
_cell.length_a   1.000
_cell.length_b   1.000
_cell.length_c   1.000
_cell.angle_alpha   90.00
_cell.angle_beta   90.00
_cell.angle_gamma   90.00
#
_symmetry.space_group_name_H-M   'P 1'
#
loop_
_entity.id
_entity.type
_entity.pdbx_description
1 polymer ?
#
loop_
_entity_poly.entity_id
_entity_poly.type
_entity_poly.pdbx_seq_one_letter_code
_entity_poly.pdbx_strand_id
1 'polypeptide(L)'
;MRRDLVVAGIVVLLIGIFLLMGANKTQTYTELIPVQVRRPFQVTKTTEWKVTWMTYTPEGLWGGTVGSSTFPSTFDYDWRAGQVFGGYSNWVGFSAEATIYVNRTGPVSFKIGSDDGSMLFLDGHQKIIDLWSGHSYYTKSTVVYMTPGKHTLLLQYYEATGYARVTFSADSDVLTWQETEYRDETEYQSVIRQSTVADQAMLAFGTLVTAMGLGVTVGGFALSSKVRGGAPPQPQSQPS
;
A
#
# COMPACT_ATOMS: atom_id res chain seq x y z
N MET A 1 19.85 84.45 -50.52
CA MET A 1 20.46 84.38 -49.18
C MET A 1 19.43 83.87 -48.19
N ARG A 2 19.79 82.83 -47.42
CA ARG A 2 19.04 82.16 -46.34
C ARG A 2 17.73 81.44 -46.71
N ARG A 3 17.78 80.10 -46.71
CA ARG A 3 16.75 79.22 -46.12
C ARG A 3 17.28 77.77 -46.10
N ASP A 4 18.30 77.56 -45.28
CA ASP A 4 18.64 76.25 -44.72
C ASP A 4 18.09 76.22 -43.29
N LEU A 5 17.72 75.02 -42.84
CA LEU A 5 16.93 74.64 -41.66
C LEU A 5 15.43 74.44 -41.94
N VAL A 6 14.94 73.33 -41.38
CA VAL A 6 13.56 72.82 -41.38
C VAL A 6 13.16 71.89 -42.55
N VAL A 7 13.95 70.84 -42.84
CA VAL A 7 13.40 69.53 -43.30
C VAL A 7 14.19 68.32 -42.76
N ALA A 8 15.42 68.47 -42.25
CA ALA A 8 16.24 67.36 -41.73
C ALA A 8 15.87 66.87 -40.30
N GLY A 9 14.65 67.15 -39.81
CA GLY A 9 14.24 66.90 -38.42
C GLY A 9 13.18 65.82 -38.20
N ILE A 10 12.59 65.23 -39.26
CA ILE A 10 11.51 64.23 -39.13
C ILE A 10 11.87 62.88 -39.80
N VAL A 11 13.11 62.72 -40.29
CA VAL A 11 13.59 61.44 -40.85
C VAL A 11 14.49 60.67 -39.89
N VAL A 12 14.94 61.29 -38.78
CA VAL A 12 15.82 60.62 -37.79
C VAL A 12 15.07 60.08 -36.56
N LEU A 13 13.80 60.42 -36.36
CA LEU A 13 13.01 59.87 -35.23
C LEU A 13 12.17 58.62 -35.59
N LEU A 14 12.08 58.24 -36.87
CA LEU A 14 11.37 57.01 -37.28
C LEU A 14 12.28 55.93 -37.87
N ILE A 15 13.58 56.20 -38.00
CA ILE A 15 14.57 55.16 -38.35
C ILE A 15 15.20 54.55 -37.08
N GLY A 16 15.06 55.21 -35.91
CA GLY A 16 15.46 54.67 -34.61
C GLY A 16 14.46 53.67 -33.98
N ILE A 17 13.35 53.35 -34.65
CA ILE A 17 12.29 52.45 -34.14
C ILE A 17 12.16 51.15 -34.95
N PHE A 18 12.94 50.95 -36.02
CA PHE A 18 12.76 49.83 -36.94
C PHE A 18 13.98 48.91 -37.10
N LEU A 19 14.66 48.58 -35.98
CA LEU A 19 15.76 47.59 -35.98
C LEU A 19 15.81 46.67 -34.75
N LEU A 20 14.72 46.51 -34.00
CA LEU A 20 14.75 45.71 -32.76
C LEU A 20 13.66 44.65 -32.55
N MET A 21 12.71 44.48 -33.46
CA MET A 21 11.55 43.62 -33.15
C MET A 21 11.46 42.39 -34.04
N GLY A 22 12.33 41.44 -33.75
CA GLY A 22 12.21 40.04 -34.17
C GLY A 22 12.81 39.08 -33.13
N ALA A 23 13.02 39.55 -31.89
CA ALA A 23 13.52 38.69 -30.83
C ALA A 23 12.34 37.89 -30.28
N ASN A 24 12.35 36.60 -30.57
CA ASN A 24 11.57 35.59 -29.85
C ASN A 24 11.58 35.90 -28.34
N LYS A 25 10.42 36.32 -27.80
CA LYS A 25 10.29 36.56 -26.36
C LYS A 25 10.20 35.20 -25.67
N THR A 26 11.26 34.84 -24.98
CA THR A 26 11.27 33.66 -24.11
C THR A 26 10.60 34.05 -22.80
N GLN A 27 9.53 33.35 -22.44
CA GLN A 27 8.86 33.52 -21.15
C GLN A 27 9.10 32.26 -20.31
N THR A 28 9.25 32.44 -18.99
CA THR A 28 9.29 31.34 -18.03
C THR A 28 7.93 31.16 -17.38
N TYR A 29 7.53 29.91 -17.15
CA TYR A 29 6.36 29.58 -16.37
C TYR A 29 6.66 28.41 -15.44
N THR A 30 5.88 28.30 -14.37
CA THR A 30 5.95 27.16 -13.45
C THR A 30 4.89 26.15 -13.84
N GLU A 31 5.31 24.91 -14.08
CA GLU A 31 4.43 23.76 -14.28
C GLU A 31 4.44 22.90 -13.02
N LEU A 32 3.26 22.50 -12.54
CA LEU A 32 3.14 21.52 -11.46
C LEU A 32 3.03 20.13 -12.07
N ILE A 33 4.04 19.30 -11.82
CA ILE A 33 4.08 17.92 -12.32
C ILE A 33 3.73 16.97 -11.17
N PRO A 34 2.75 16.07 -11.35
CA PRO A 34 2.46 15.05 -10.35
C PRO A 34 3.60 14.02 -10.30
N VAL A 35 4.06 13.72 -9.10
CA VAL A 35 5.09 12.72 -8.80
C VAL A 35 4.50 11.74 -7.79
N GLN A 36 4.63 10.44 -8.06
CA GLN A 36 4.24 9.40 -7.12
C GLN A 36 5.35 9.22 -6.08
N VAL A 37 5.02 9.37 -4.81
CA VAL A 37 5.94 9.23 -3.68
C VAL A 37 5.44 8.10 -2.79
N ARG A 38 6.34 7.20 -2.41
CA ARG A 38 6.03 6.08 -1.52
C ARG A 38 6.44 6.45 -0.09
N ARG A 39 5.47 6.68 0.80
CA ARG A 39 5.73 7.13 2.18
C ARG A 39 5.54 5.99 3.19
N PRO A 40 6.49 5.79 4.12
CA PRO A 40 6.32 4.82 5.19
C PRO A 40 5.38 5.38 6.27
N PHE A 41 4.55 4.51 6.84
CA PHE A 41 3.75 4.81 8.03
C PHE A 41 3.73 3.59 8.96
N GLN A 42 3.54 3.82 10.26
CA GLN A 42 3.44 2.75 11.24
C GLN A 42 1.98 2.32 11.39
N VAL A 43 1.74 1.02 11.36
CA VAL A 43 0.46 0.42 11.70
C VAL A 43 0.62 -0.47 12.91
N THR A 44 -0.36 -0.43 13.81
CA THR A 44 -0.46 -1.42 14.87
C THR A 44 -1.14 -2.66 14.30
N LYS A 45 -0.47 -3.80 14.39
CA LYS A 45 -1.01 -5.12 14.10
C LYS A 45 -1.33 -5.82 15.41
N THR A 46 -2.42 -6.56 15.40
CA THR A 46 -2.84 -7.41 16.51
C THR A 46 -3.05 -8.80 15.96
N THR A 47 -2.64 -9.81 16.72
CA THR A 47 -2.93 -11.21 16.39
C THR A 47 -4.44 -11.42 16.22
N GLU A 48 -4.80 -12.10 15.15
CA GLU A 48 -6.16 -12.56 14.88
C GLU A 48 -6.08 -14.05 14.54
N TRP A 49 -6.94 -14.85 15.14
CA TRP A 49 -7.04 -16.27 14.84
C TRP A 49 -8.00 -16.50 13.69
N LYS A 50 -7.57 -17.24 12.68
CA LYS A 50 -8.42 -17.77 11.61
C LYS A 50 -8.91 -19.15 12.02
N VAL A 51 -10.20 -19.29 12.27
CA VAL A 51 -10.81 -20.49 12.85
C VAL A 51 -11.54 -21.27 11.77
N THR A 52 -11.22 -22.56 11.64
CA THR A 52 -11.98 -23.51 10.80
C THR A 52 -12.71 -24.49 11.71
N TRP A 53 -14.04 -24.44 11.70
CA TRP A 53 -14.89 -25.32 12.48
C TRP A 53 -15.14 -26.62 11.75
N MET A 54 -15.06 -27.73 12.46
CA MET A 54 -15.16 -29.08 11.93
C MET A 54 -15.98 -29.96 12.87
N THR A 55 -16.67 -30.96 12.35
CA THR A 55 -17.21 -32.01 13.21
C THR A 55 -16.07 -32.83 13.82
N TYR A 56 -16.34 -33.44 14.96
CA TYR A 56 -15.44 -34.37 15.66
C TYR A 56 -16.20 -35.66 15.94
N THR A 57 -15.51 -36.81 15.99
CA THR A 57 -16.18 -38.10 16.18
C THR A 57 -15.82 -38.74 17.53
N PRO A 58 -16.66 -39.66 18.05
CA PRO A 58 -16.33 -40.43 19.25
C PRO A 58 -15.03 -41.23 19.18
N GLU A 59 -14.57 -41.56 17.97
CA GLU A 59 -13.29 -42.24 17.73
C GLU A 59 -12.08 -41.29 17.81
N GLY A 60 -12.31 -40.00 18.10
CA GLY A 60 -11.27 -39.00 18.21
C GLY A 60 -10.80 -38.45 16.86
N LEU A 61 -11.63 -38.58 15.81
CA LEU A 61 -11.28 -38.19 14.45
C LEU A 61 -11.95 -36.88 14.06
N TRP A 62 -11.23 -36.09 13.28
CA TRP A 62 -11.79 -34.93 12.60
C TRP A 62 -12.73 -35.36 11.47
N GLY A 63 -13.91 -34.74 11.42
CA GLY A 63 -14.85 -34.86 10.32
C GLY A 63 -14.75 -33.70 9.34
N GLY A 64 -15.87 -33.36 8.71
CA GLY A 64 -15.94 -32.31 7.68
C GLY A 64 -15.98 -30.89 8.26
N THR A 65 -15.52 -29.93 7.47
CA THR A 65 -15.66 -28.50 7.78
C THR A 65 -17.13 -28.10 7.80
N VAL A 66 -17.55 -27.42 8.88
CA VAL A 66 -18.92 -26.91 9.06
C VAL A 66 -18.99 -25.38 9.02
N GLY A 67 -17.86 -24.69 9.08
CA GLY A 67 -17.81 -23.23 8.88
C GLY A 67 -16.48 -22.61 9.32
N SER A 68 -16.47 -21.28 9.42
CA SER A 68 -15.29 -20.51 9.80
C SER A 68 -15.65 -19.32 10.71
N SER A 69 -14.65 -18.80 11.42
CA SER A 69 -14.76 -17.60 12.26
C SER A 69 -13.41 -16.90 12.36
N THR A 70 -13.39 -15.73 12.99
CA THR A 70 -12.17 -15.11 13.50
C THR A 70 -12.28 -14.89 15.01
N PHE A 71 -11.18 -15.10 15.74
CA PHE A 71 -11.11 -14.77 17.17
C PHE A 71 -10.04 -13.69 17.43
N PRO A 72 -10.22 -12.87 18.48
CA PRO A 72 -9.22 -11.87 18.88
C PRO A 72 -7.95 -12.52 19.42
N SER A 73 -6.89 -11.73 19.60
CA SER A 73 -5.56 -12.18 20.05
C SER A 73 -5.57 -13.00 21.33
N THR A 74 -6.50 -12.71 22.24
CA THR A 74 -6.81 -13.49 23.44
C THR A 74 -8.31 -13.67 23.54
N PHE A 75 -8.79 -14.82 24.00
CA PHE A 75 -10.22 -15.09 24.11
C PHE A 75 -10.57 -16.04 25.24
N ASP A 76 -11.84 -15.98 25.65
CA ASP A 76 -12.49 -16.89 26.58
C ASP A 76 -13.94 -17.08 26.13
N TYR A 77 -14.22 -18.22 25.53
CA TYR A 77 -15.57 -18.58 25.09
C TYR A 77 -16.11 -19.67 26.01
N ASP A 78 -17.07 -19.31 26.85
CA ASP A 78 -17.80 -20.22 27.75
C ASP A 78 -19.22 -20.42 27.21
N TRP A 79 -19.42 -21.51 26.45
CA TRP A 79 -20.73 -21.87 25.92
C TRP A 79 -21.57 -22.65 26.94
N ARG A 80 -20.97 -23.15 28.03
CA ARG A 80 -21.63 -24.07 28.97
C ARG A 80 -22.28 -25.23 28.19
N ALA A 81 -23.48 -25.65 28.55
CA ALA A 81 -24.27 -26.62 27.78
C ALA A 81 -24.95 -26.05 26.52
N GLY A 82 -24.50 -24.90 26.03
CA GLY A 82 -25.09 -24.19 24.91
C GLY A 82 -24.63 -24.71 23.55
N GLN A 83 -24.90 -23.92 22.52
CA GLN A 83 -24.43 -24.19 21.16
C GLN A 83 -23.02 -23.64 20.98
N VAL A 84 -22.08 -24.50 20.58
CA VAL A 84 -20.68 -24.13 20.32
C VAL A 84 -20.55 -23.45 18.96
N PHE A 85 -21.10 -24.06 17.90
CA PHE A 85 -21.04 -23.50 16.55
C PHE A 85 -22.16 -24.03 15.65
N GLY A 86 -22.80 -23.18 14.84
CA GLY A 86 -23.62 -23.62 13.69
C GLY A 86 -24.72 -24.69 13.96
N GLY A 87 -25.31 -24.72 15.15
CA GLY A 87 -26.31 -25.70 15.61
C GLY A 87 -25.72 -26.88 16.40
N TYR A 88 -24.40 -27.02 16.44
CA TYR A 88 -23.68 -28.07 17.16
C TYR A 88 -23.39 -27.63 18.60
N SER A 89 -23.84 -28.45 19.56
CA SER A 89 -23.44 -28.36 20.97
C SER A 89 -22.35 -29.37 21.34
N ASN A 90 -22.26 -30.47 20.60
CA ASN A 90 -21.44 -31.63 20.90
C ASN A 90 -20.75 -32.08 19.62
N TRP A 91 -19.67 -32.86 19.75
CA TRP A 91 -18.97 -33.48 18.63
C TRP A 91 -18.57 -32.47 17.54
N VAL A 92 -18.06 -31.33 18.00
CA VAL A 92 -17.64 -30.20 17.16
C VAL A 92 -16.38 -29.60 17.75
N GLY A 93 -15.51 -29.11 16.88
CA GLY A 93 -14.27 -28.47 17.29
C GLY A 93 -13.77 -27.52 16.23
N PHE A 94 -12.56 -27.03 16.42
CA PHE A 94 -11.89 -26.22 15.42
C PHE A 94 -10.40 -26.48 15.36
N SER A 95 -9.85 -26.11 14.21
CA SER A 95 -8.43 -25.82 14.02
C SER A 95 -8.29 -24.33 13.73
N ALA A 96 -7.48 -23.64 14.52
CA ALA A 96 -7.30 -22.20 14.42
C ALA A 96 -5.82 -21.84 14.25
N GLU A 97 -5.52 -20.98 13.28
CA GLU A 97 -4.17 -20.50 13.00
C GLU A 97 -4.04 -19.01 13.30
N ALA A 98 -2.91 -18.60 13.87
CA ALA A 98 -2.62 -17.21 14.14
C ALA A 98 -1.13 -16.89 13.94
N THR A 99 -0.84 -15.63 13.65
CA THR A 99 0.54 -15.11 13.63
C THR A 99 0.78 -14.24 14.85
N ILE A 100 1.90 -14.49 15.52
CA ILE A 100 2.45 -13.62 16.56
C ILE A 100 3.77 -13.03 16.08
N TYR A 101 4.20 -11.93 16.71
CA TYR A 101 5.49 -11.32 16.42
C TYR A 101 6.30 -11.14 17.70
N VAL A 102 7.45 -11.81 17.78
CA VAL A 102 8.36 -11.67 18.91
C VAL A 102 9.43 -10.64 18.55
N ASN A 103 9.53 -9.55 19.30
CA ASN A 103 10.50 -8.47 19.06
C ASN A 103 11.82 -8.63 19.86
N ARG A 104 11.96 -9.72 20.59
CA ARG A 104 13.03 -9.98 21.55
C ARG A 104 13.45 -11.45 21.54
N THR A 105 14.66 -11.72 21.98
CA THR A 105 15.04 -13.07 22.38
C THR A 105 14.65 -13.27 23.84
N GLY A 106 13.96 -14.37 24.17
CA GLY A 106 13.65 -14.65 25.58
C GLY A 106 12.40 -15.50 25.81
N PRO A 107 12.00 -15.65 27.08
CA PRO A 107 10.84 -16.45 27.47
C PRO A 107 9.53 -15.76 27.03
N VAL A 108 8.62 -16.54 26.45
CA VAL A 108 7.25 -16.13 26.14
C VAL A 108 6.29 -17.12 26.83
N SER A 109 5.36 -16.60 27.60
CA SER A 109 4.33 -17.42 28.26
C SER A 109 3.14 -17.67 27.34
N PHE A 110 2.67 -18.91 27.32
CA PHE A 110 1.44 -19.32 26.66
C PHE A 110 0.52 -20.04 27.65
N LYS A 111 -0.78 -19.81 27.54
CA LYS A 111 -1.80 -20.50 28.32
C LYS A 111 -3.00 -20.85 27.43
N ILE A 112 -3.41 -22.11 27.50
CA ILE A 112 -4.69 -22.57 26.96
C ILE A 112 -5.53 -23.18 28.08
N GLY A 113 -6.83 -23.27 27.82
CA GLY A 113 -7.73 -24.07 28.65
C GLY A 113 -8.91 -24.53 27.83
N SER A 114 -9.44 -25.70 28.18
CA SER A 114 -10.55 -26.30 27.45
C SER A 114 -11.41 -27.21 28.33
N ASP A 115 -12.66 -27.32 27.91
CA ASP A 115 -13.66 -28.35 28.21
C ASP A 115 -14.32 -28.64 26.85
N ASP A 116 -14.14 -29.78 26.19
CA ASP A 116 -13.21 -30.88 26.47
C ASP A 116 -11.73 -30.55 26.13
N GLY A 117 -11.19 -31.11 25.04
CA GLY A 117 -9.75 -31.20 24.80
C GLY A 117 -9.19 -30.08 23.94
N SER A 118 -7.93 -29.70 24.19
CA SER A 118 -7.22 -28.72 23.36
C SER A 118 -5.72 -28.98 23.24
N MET A 119 -5.09 -28.42 22.21
CA MET A 119 -3.68 -28.59 21.93
C MET A 119 -3.12 -27.38 21.19
N LEU A 120 -1.98 -26.86 21.65
CA LEU A 120 -1.32 -25.71 21.06
C LEU A 120 0.03 -26.11 20.47
N PHE A 121 0.25 -25.72 19.22
CA PHE A 121 1.51 -25.88 18.51
C PHE A 121 2.12 -24.53 18.16
N LEU A 122 3.45 -24.52 18.11
CA LEU A 122 4.29 -23.43 17.65
C LEU A 122 4.97 -23.82 16.34
N ASP A 123 5.05 -22.87 15.42
CA ASP A 123 5.70 -22.97 14.10
C ASP A 123 5.26 -24.21 13.31
N GLY A 124 3.98 -24.55 13.42
CA GLY A 124 3.27 -25.56 12.64
C GLY A 124 3.47 -27.03 13.08
N HIS A 125 4.42 -27.33 13.98
CA HIS A 125 4.74 -28.72 14.32
C HIS A 125 5.15 -28.94 15.77
N GLN A 126 5.69 -27.93 16.47
CA GLN A 126 6.13 -28.10 17.84
C GLN A 126 4.93 -28.03 18.79
N LYS A 127 4.49 -29.17 19.32
CA LYS A 127 3.46 -29.20 20.38
C LYS A 127 4.02 -28.60 21.67
N ILE A 128 3.46 -27.48 22.13
CA ILE A 128 3.91 -26.77 23.33
C ILE A 128 2.96 -26.95 24.51
N ILE A 129 1.67 -27.18 24.27
CA ILE A 129 0.69 -27.56 25.29
C ILE A 129 -0.22 -28.66 24.74
N ASP A 130 -0.45 -29.69 25.56
CA ASP A 130 -1.30 -30.84 25.25
C ASP A 130 -2.29 -31.07 26.39
N LEU A 131 -3.58 -30.99 26.05
CA LEU A 131 -4.78 -31.30 26.81
C LEU A 131 -5.74 -32.16 25.96
N TRP A 132 -5.22 -33.05 25.09
CA TRP A 132 -6.02 -33.79 24.11
C TRP A 132 -6.72 -35.03 24.69
N SER A 133 -7.60 -34.82 25.67
CA SER A 133 -8.42 -35.87 26.30
C SER A 133 -9.72 -35.26 26.84
N GLY A 134 -10.75 -36.09 27.06
CA GLY A 134 -11.99 -35.64 27.70
C GLY A 134 -11.76 -35.25 29.16
N HIS A 135 -12.19 -34.05 29.54
CA HIS A 135 -12.09 -33.54 30.89
C HIS A 135 -12.93 -32.26 31.04
N SER A 136 -13.43 -32.01 32.26
CA SER A 136 -13.99 -30.71 32.62
C SER A 136 -12.96 -29.58 32.44
N TYR A 137 -13.42 -28.32 32.39
CA TYR A 137 -12.57 -27.16 32.18
C TYR A 137 -11.26 -27.18 32.99
N TYR A 138 -10.15 -27.26 32.27
CA TYR A 138 -8.80 -27.28 32.83
C TYR A 138 -7.88 -26.38 32.02
N THR A 139 -6.94 -25.71 32.69
CA THR A 139 -5.97 -24.82 32.04
C THR A 139 -4.55 -25.30 32.22
N LYS A 140 -3.72 -25.09 31.22
CA LYS A 140 -2.28 -25.38 31.26
C LYS A 140 -1.49 -24.23 30.66
N SER A 141 -0.34 -23.95 31.26
CA SER A 141 0.59 -22.92 30.80
C SER A 141 1.96 -23.52 30.52
N THR A 142 2.70 -22.89 29.62
CA THR A 142 4.10 -23.20 29.34
C THR A 142 4.86 -21.92 29.02
N VAL A 143 6.17 -21.95 29.20
CA VAL A 143 7.08 -20.87 28.79
C VAL A 143 8.02 -21.43 27.74
N VAL A 144 8.10 -20.75 26.59
CA VAL A 144 8.97 -21.14 25.47
C VAL A 144 10.02 -20.05 25.28
N TYR A 145 11.27 -20.44 25.11
CA TYR A 145 12.33 -19.50 24.77
C TYR A 145 12.30 -19.25 23.26
N MET A 146 12.00 -18.02 22.85
CA MET A 146 11.78 -17.65 21.45
C MET A 146 12.84 -16.69 20.92
N THR A 147 13.02 -16.68 19.61
CA THR A 147 13.87 -15.73 18.88
C THR A 147 13.02 -14.64 18.23
N PRO A 148 13.58 -13.47 17.89
CA PRO A 148 12.84 -12.45 17.19
C PRO A 148 12.31 -12.91 15.83
N GLY A 149 11.08 -12.55 15.47
CA GLY A 149 10.47 -12.89 14.19
C GLY A 149 8.96 -13.10 14.25
N LYS A 150 8.37 -13.39 13.10
CA LYS A 150 6.99 -13.88 12.99
C LYS A 150 6.98 -15.38 13.29
N HIS A 151 6.05 -15.80 14.13
CA HIS A 151 5.82 -17.20 14.47
C HIS A 151 4.37 -17.57 14.26
N THR A 152 4.11 -18.83 13.94
CA THR A 152 2.75 -19.34 13.73
C THR A 152 2.30 -20.12 14.95
N LEU A 153 1.09 -19.85 15.41
CA LEU A 153 0.41 -20.68 16.39
C LEU A 153 -0.68 -21.49 15.70
N LEU A 154 -0.84 -22.73 16.12
CA LEU A 154 -1.96 -23.60 15.74
C LEU A 154 -2.63 -24.10 17.01
N LEU A 155 -3.89 -23.74 17.22
CA LEU A 155 -4.72 -24.21 18.32
C LEU A 155 -5.78 -25.15 17.79
N GLN A 156 -5.80 -26.37 18.33
CA GLN A 156 -6.88 -27.32 18.11
C GLN A 156 -7.72 -27.42 19.39
N TYR A 157 -9.04 -27.53 19.22
CA TYR A 157 -10.00 -27.71 20.29
C TYR A 157 -11.13 -28.62 19.82
N TYR A 158 -11.63 -29.49 20.68
CA TYR A 158 -12.88 -30.20 20.45
C TYR A 158 -13.76 -30.17 21.70
N GLU A 159 -15.06 -30.19 21.45
CA GLU A 159 -16.11 -30.52 22.40
C GLU A 159 -16.68 -31.88 22.03
N ALA A 160 -16.62 -32.85 22.94
CA ALA A 160 -17.29 -34.12 22.75
C ALA A 160 -18.72 -34.02 23.25
N THR A 161 -18.92 -33.77 24.55
CA THR A 161 -20.25 -33.62 25.14
C THR A 161 -20.25 -32.81 26.43
N GLY A 162 -21.32 -32.06 26.67
CA GLY A 162 -21.57 -31.48 27.98
C GLY A 162 -21.32 -29.98 27.99
N TYR A 163 -20.37 -29.52 28.81
CA TYR A 163 -20.09 -28.10 28.97
C TYR A 163 -18.89 -27.73 28.12
N ALA A 164 -19.06 -26.78 27.22
CA ALA A 164 -18.01 -26.36 26.32
C ALA A 164 -17.40 -25.03 26.77
N ARG A 165 -16.07 -24.99 26.90
CA ARG A 165 -15.32 -23.74 27.10
C ARG A 165 -13.94 -23.84 26.49
N VAL A 166 -13.45 -22.74 25.90
CA VAL A 166 -12.08 -22.66 25.40
C VAL A 166 -11.47 -21.29 25.67
N THR A 167 -10.18 -21.28 26.03
CA THR A 167 -9.44 -20.06 26.37
C THR A 167 -8.04 -20.07 25.76
N PHE A 168 -7.56 -18.90 25.34
CA PHE A 168 -6.17 -18.67 24.95
C PHE A 168 -5.67 -17.32 25.48
N SER A 169 -4.44 -17.31 25.98
CA SER A 169 -3.69 -16.10 26.29
C SER A 169 -2.19 -16.32 26.14
N ALA A 170 -1.46 -15.24 25.89
CA ALA A 170 0.00 -15.19 25.86
C ALA A 170 0.47 -13.81 26.35
N ASP A 171 1.78 -13.59 26.43
CA ASP A 171 2.33 -12.27 26.74
C ASP A 171 1.85 -11.23 25.71
N SER A 172 1.39 -10.06 26.17
CA SER A 172 0.77 -9.07 25.29
C SER A 172 1.73 -8.48 24.25
N ASP A 173 3.03 -8.43 24.56
CA ASP A 173 4.05 -7.88 23.68
C ASP A 173 4.31 -8.73 22.43
N VAL A 174 3.90 -10.01 22.42
CA VAL A 174 3.98 -10.86 21.23
C VAL A 174 2.69 -10.87 20.40
N LEU A 175 1.58 -10.40 21.00
CA LEU A 175 0.25 -10.39 20.39
C LEU A 175 -0.10 -9.07 19.70
N THR A 176 0.71 -8.03 19.87
CA THR A 176 0.50 -6.72 19.24
C THR A 176 1.85 -6.09 18.91
N TRP A 177 2.06 -5.67 17.67
CA TRP A 177 3.33 -5.09 17.19
C TRP A 177 3.11 -3.92 16.23
N GLN A 178 4.14 -3.10 16.05
CA GLN A 178 4.16 -2.08 15.01
C GLN A 178 4.77 -2.66 13.73
N GLU A 179 4.15 -2.42 12.58
CA GLU A 179 4.65 -2.80 11.27
C GLU A 179 4.76 -1.54 10.40
N THR A 180 5.83 -1.43 9.61
CA THR A 180 5.97 -0.34 8.65
C THR A 180 5.27 -0.75 7.36
N GLU A 181 4.22 -0.03 7.02
CA GLU A 181 3.55 -0.13 5.73
C GLU A 181 3.92 1.08 4.86
N TYR A 182 3.62 0.97 3.57
CA TYR A 182 3.89 2.03 2.59
C TYR A 182 2.61 2.37 1.86
N ARG A 183 2.41 3.67 1.63
CA ARG A 183 1.33 4.19 0.79
C ARG A 183 1.89 5.03 -0.34
N ASP A 184 1.28 4.90 -1.50
CA ASP A 184 1.55 5.78 -2.62
C ASP A 184 0.73 7.06 -2.48
N GLU A 185 1.42 8.19 -2.52
CA GLU A 185 0.85 9.53 -2.46
C GLU A 185 1.26 10.31 -3.71
N THR A 186 0.35 11.16 -4.21
CA THR A 186 0.68 12.07 -5.30
C THR A 186 1.10 13.41 -4.74
N GLU A 187 2.33 13.82 -5.05
CA GLU A 187 2.85 15.14 -4.75
C GLU A 187 3.01 15.95 -6.03
N TYR A 188 2.99 17.28 -5.90
CA TYR A 188 3.16 18.17 -7.04
C TYR A 188 4.50 18.90 -6.91
N GLN A 189 5.37 18.71 -7.89
CA GLN A 189 6.66 19.37 -7.96
C GLN A 189 6.60 20.53 -8.96
N SER A 190 7.13 21.68 -8.57
CA SER A 190 7.25 22.85 -9.46
C SER A 190 8.45 22.71 -10.37
N VAL A 191 8.22 22.72 -11.68
CA VAL A 191 9.28 22.76 -12.70
C VAL A 191 9.19 24.07 -13.45
N ILE A 192 10.30 24.80 -13.50
CA ILE A 192 10.41 26.01 -14.31
C ILE A 192 10.67 25.59 -15.75
N ARG A 193 9.76 25.97 -16.65
CA ARG A 193 9.91 25.76 -18.10
C ARG A 193 10.03 27.09 -18.82
N GLN A 194 10.60 27.03 -20.02
CA GLN A 194 10.64 28.15 -20.95
C GLN A 194 9.74 27.84 -22.14
N SER A 195 8.92 28.82 -22.52
CA SER A 195 8.22 28.80 -23.80
C SER A 195 8.65 29.99 -24.64
N THR A 196 8.75 29.76 -25.93
CA THR A 196 9.01 30.81 -26.91
C THR A 196 7.70 31.08 -27.62
N VAL A 197 7.14 32.27 -27.40
CA VAL A 197 5.94 32.69 -28.13
C VAL A 197 6.43 33.39 -29.39
N ALA A 198 6.07 32.86 -30.56
CA ALA A 198 6.23 33.62 -31.79
C ALA A 198 5.33 34.86 -31.68
N ASP A 199 5.91 36.04 -31.87
CA ASP A 199 5.18 37.29 -31.76
C ASP A 199 4.01 37.25 -32.76
N GLN A 200 2.76 37.42 -32.29
CA GLN A 200 1.59 37.40 -33.18
C GLN A 200 1.59 38.54 -34.21
N ALA A 201 2.50 39.50 -34.07
CA ALA A 201 2.85 40.42 -35.15
C ALA A 201 3.24 39.67 -36.45
N MET A 202 3.97 38.55 -36.38
CA MET A 202 4.40 37.81 -37.58
C MET A 202 3.28 37.02 -38.28
N LEU A 203 2.18 36.69 -37.60
CA LEU A 203 1.02 36.06 -38.25
C LEU A 203 0.10 37.08 -38.94
N ALA A 204 0.12 38.34 -38.51
CA ALA A 204 -0.61 39.43 -39.15
C ALA A 204 0.12 40.04 -40.37
N PHE A 205 1.44 39.83 -40.51
CA PHE A 205 2.18 40.26 -41.71
C PHE A 205 2.14 39.25 -42.86
N GLY A 206 1.84 37.96 -42.60
CA GLY A 206 1.62 36.97 -43.67
C GLY A 206 0.35 37.23 -44.49
N THR A 207 -0.66 37.88 -43.91
CA THR A 207 -1.91 38.24 -44.60
C THR A 207 -1.89 39.65 -45.20
N LEU A 208 -0.95 40.53 -44.83
CA LEU A 208 -0.84 41.87 -45.44
C LEU A 208 0.12 41.93 -46.64
N VAL A 209 1.08 41.00 -46.78
CA VAL A 209 1.96 40.93 -47.96
C VAL A 209 1.26 40.33 -49.20
N THR A 210 0.12 39.66 -49.03
CA THR A 210 -0.74 39.26 -50.17
C THR A 210 -1.56 40.44 -50.74
N ALA A 211 -1.69 41.57 -50.02
CA ALA A 211 -2.50 42.71 -50.46
C ALA A 211 -1.71 43.83 -51.17
N MET A 212 -0.37 43.73 -51.24
CA MET A 212 0.46 44.65 -52.03
C MET A 212 1.35 43.84 -52.97
N GLY A 213 0.81 43.54 -54.16
CA GLY A 213 1.35 42.57 -55.11
C GLY A 213 2.81 42.77 -55.56
N LEU A 214 3.74 42.18 -54.81
CA LEU A 214 5.09 41.86 -55.25
C LEU A 214 5.40 40.42 -54.81
N GLY A 215 5.52 39.53 -55.80
CA GLY A 215 5.71 38.10 -55.56
C GLY A 215 7.03 37.80 -54.87
N VAL A 216 6.95 37.25 -53.66
CA VAL A 216 8.04 36.49 -53.04
C VAL A 216 7.43 35.21 -52.48
N THR A 217 7.75 34.07 -53.08
CA THR A 217 7.42 32.75 -52.56
C THR A 217 8.34 32.45 -51.38
N VAL A 218 7.79 32.28 -50.18
CA VAL A 218 8.52 31.72 -49.03
C VAL A 218 7.78 30.47 -48.56
N GLY A 219 8.47 29.33 -48.62
CA GLY A 219 7.94 28.00 -48.31
C GLY A 219 7.41 27.88 -46.88
N GLY A 220 6.29 27.18 -46.73
CA GLY A 220 5.66 26.92 -45.44
C GLY A 220 6.58 26.15 -44.50
N PHE A 221 6.82 26.72 -43.32
CA PHE A 221 7.41 25.99 -42.20
C PHE A 221 6.30 25.25 -41.45
N ALA A 222 6.35 23.92 -41.48
CA ALA A 222 5.54 23.06 -40.63
C ALA A 222 6.07 23.12 -39.18
N LEU A 223 5.18 23.32 -38.20
CA LEU A 223 5.50 23.14 -36.79
C LEU A 223 5.81 21.66 -36.52
N SER A 224 7.04 21.36 -36.10
CA SER A 224 7.41 20.05 -35.53
C SER A 224 7.60 20.20 -34.03
N SER A 225 6.67 19.66 -33.23
CA SER A 225 6.85 19.46 -31.80
C SER A 225 7.70 18.20 -31.58
N LYS A 226 9.03 18.37 -31.47
CA LYS A 226 9.92 17.26 -31.14
C LYS A 226 9.94 17.05 -29.63
N VAL A 227 9.03 16.23 -29.11
CA VAL A 227 9.10 15.68 -27.75
C VAL A 227 10.23 14.65 -27.73
N ARG A 228 11.32 14.93 -27.01
CA ARG A 228 12.42 13.96 -26.82
C ARG A 228 12.03 13.05 -25.66
N GLY A 229 11.27 11.99 -25.94
CA GLY A 229 10.99 10.92 -24.98
C GLY A 229 12.26 10.11 -24.73
N GLY A 230 12.76 10.10 -23.50
CA GLY A 230 13.75 9.12 -23.05
C GLY A 230 13.08 7.75 -22.92
N ALA A 231 13.70 6.72 -23.51
CA ALA A 231 13.20 5.35 -23.41
C ALA A 231 13.27 4.83 -21.96
N PRO A 232 12.28 4.06 -21.49
CA PRO A 232 12.36 3.40 -20.19
C PRO A 232 13.42 2.27 -20.22
N PRO A 233 14.13 2.01 -19.11
CA PRO A 233 15.12 0.94 -19.04
C PRO A 233 14.45 -0.44 -19.11
N GLN A 234 15.03 -1.34 -19.90
CA GLN A 234 14.59 -2.74 -19.98
C GLN A 234 14.99 -3.54 -18.73
N PRO A 235 14.16 -4.51 -18.30
CA PRO A 235 14.49 -5.39 -17.18
C PRO A 235 15.61 -6.37 -17.57
N GLN A 236 16.65 -6.43 -16.74
CA GLN A 236 17.70 -7.45 -16.82
C GLN A 236 17.15 -8.80 -16.36
N SER A 237 17.25 -9.81 -17.22
CA SER A 237 17.05 -11.22 -16.87
C SER A 237 18.24 -11.72 -16.03
N GLN A 238 17.97 -12.25 -14.83
CA GLN A 238 18.95 -13.03 -14.07
C GLN A 238 19.09 -14.44 -14.66
N PRO A 239 20.30 -15.02 -14.70
CA PRO A 239 20.50 -16.38 -15.16
C PRO A 239 20.12 -17.41 -14.08
N SER A 240 19.71 -18.58 -14.58
CA SER A 240 19.26 -19.79 -13.88
C SER A 240 20.24 -20.37 -12.88
#